data_AF-A0A955ISS3-F1
#
_entry.id   AF-A0A955ISS3-F1
#
_cell.length_a   1.000
_cell.length_b   1.000
_cell.length_c   1.000
_cell.angle_alpha   90.00
_cell.angle_beta   90.00
_cell.angle_gamma   90.00
#
_symmetry.space_group_name_H-M   'P 1'
#
loop_
_entity.id
_entity.type
_entity.pdbx_description
1 polymer ?
#
loop_
_entity_poly.entity_id
_entity_poly.type
_entity_poly.pdbx_seq_one_letter_code
_entity_poly.pdbx_strand_id
1 'polypeptide(L)'
;GTGAGHTLQMSYGVIDRLDWYWETTFYRQNISIDPVLAEVDDEGNHLSPAIAPILGVEDTQGYGAEEFLYDTFPALGRPTPQTTFTARRLMGDINTGFSWNYFRNSRMSGALTPRIFIPSGWQPEPEQDILYGTGPALEVNGQGWATSTTHGLDFRLFRSAPWFDVIASTETTIAYGFNQNREFPTNFVAPLEVAQQLDPEAFPDMSGLSGTFDYIPGWSFDWLAQINFQLALFGVGFGYGVQHSSAPTIRIDESDPAQVGFVQMIDSLELIGSSTANLIQVGGSVSLLPIYLPMNVAFSYKRYVGGHDVIALDNWIQVTLEAVAPVFMLWNRDPFGVRPDAVTMNEDGELVFAT
;
A
#
# COMPACT_ATOMS: atom_id res chain seq x y z
N GLY A 1 -6.19 -13.31 6.10
CA GLY A 1 -7.03 -12.66 5.08
C GLY A 1 -6.65 -13.08 3.66
N THR A 2 -7.40 -12.63 2.65
CA THR A 2 -7.11 -12.77 1.22
C THR A 2 -7.29 -11.42 0.51
N GLY A 3 -6.57 -11.18 -0.57
CA GLY A 3 -6.68 -9.94 -1.33
C GLY A 3 -6.33 -10.14 -2.80
N ALA A 4 -6.70 -9.17 -3.62
CA ALA A 4 -6.32 -9.10 -5.03
C ALA A 4 -6.22 -7.64 -5.47
N GLY A 5 -5.45 -7.39 -6.52
CA GLY A 5 -5.26 -6.05 -7.07
C GLY A 5 -5.24 -6.04 -8.60
N HIS A 6 -5.66 -4.93 -9.18
CA HIS A 6 -5.53 -4.62 -10.60
C HIS A 6 -4.91 -3.24 -10.76
N THR A 7 -3.72 -3.18 -11.35
CA THR A 7 -3.06 -1.91 -11.69
C THR A 7 -3.26 -1.62 -13.17
N LEU A 8 -3.72 -0.41 -13.47
CA LEU A 8 -3.78 0.14 -14.82
C LEU A 8 -2.72 1.23 -14.91
N GLN A 9 -1.80 1.06 -15.84
CA GLN A 9 -0.74 2.03 -16.10
C GLN A 9 -0.78 2.43 -17.57
N MET A 10 -0.67 3.72 -17.82
CA MET A 10 -0.49 4.29 -19.15
C MET A 10 0.78 5.12 -19.15
N SER A 11 1.59 5.00 -20.20
CA SER A 11 2.76 5.84 -20.43
C SER A 11 2.73 6.46 -21.82
N TYR A 12 3.32 7.65 -21.93
CA TYR A 12 3.46 8.40 -23.17
C TYR A 12 4.89 8.94 -23.29
N GLY A 13 5.58 8.55 -24.35
CA GLY A 13 6.92 9.05 -24.66
C GLY A 13 6.88 10.48 -25.14
N VAL A 14 7.37 11.40 -24.30
CA VAL A 14 7.48 12.83 -24.62
C VAL A 14 8.68 13.05 -25.54
N ILE A 15 9.80 12.43 -25.21
CA ILE A 15 11.02 12.29 -26.04
C ILE A 15 11.60 10.90 -25.82
N ASP A 16 12.55 10.46 -26.64
CA ASP A 16 13.18 9.13 -26.59
C ASP A 16 13.69 8.66 -25.20
N ARG A 17 13.91 9.59 -24.27
CA ARG A 17 14.46 9.33 -22.94
C ARG A 17 13.52 9.75 -21.80
N LEU A 18 12.37 10.34 -22.09
CA LEU A 18 11.47 10.88 -21.09
C LEU A 18 10.04 10.45 -21.40
N ASP A 19 9.48 9.69 -20.48
CA ASP A 19 8.11 9.22 -20.55
C ASP A 19 7.31 9.89 -19.43
N TRP A 20 6.13 10.40 -19.75
CA TRP A 20 5.13 10.70 -18.73
C TRP A 20 4.29 9.45 -18.50
N TYR A 21 3.86 9.20 -17.26
CA TYR A 21 2.95 8.10 -16.99
C TYR A 21 1.89 8.45 -15.95
N TRP A 22 0.84 7.66 -15.97
CA TRP A 22 -0.28 7.66 -15.05
C TRP A 22 -0.56 6.23 -14.62
N GLU A 23 -0.86 6.04 -13.34
CA GLU A 23 -1.17 4.74 -12.77
C GLU A 23 -2.35 4.88 -11.80
N THR A 24 -3.24 3.89 -11.83
CA THR A 24 -4.27 3.69 -10.82
C THR A 24 -4.34 2.21 -10.45
N THR A 25 -4.66 1.92 -9.20
CA THR A 25 -4.80 0.54 -8.73
C THR A 25 -6.17 0.35 -8.08
N PHE A 26 -6.77 -0.81 -8.30
CA PHE A 26 -7.99 -1.25 -7.62
C PHE A 26 -7.68 -2.49 -6.80
N TYR A 27 -8.21 -2.54 -5.58
CA TYR A 27 -7.97 -3.62 -4.63
C TYR A 27 -9.28 -4.29 -4.21
N ARG A 28 -9.14 -5.55 -3.85
CA ARG A 28 -10.12 -6.34 -3.12
C ARG A 28 -9.45 -6.83 -1.85
N GLN A 29 -10.17 -6.71 -0.74
CA GLN A 29 -9.72 -7.17 0.57
C GLN A 29 -10.80 -8.05 1.21
N ASN A 30 -10.37 -9.14 1.83
CA ASN A 30 -11.19 -9.95 2.73
C ASN A 30 -10.31 -10.32 3.92
N ILE A 31 -10.48 -9.62 5.03
CA ILE A 31 -9.61 -9.68 6.19
C ILE A 31 -10.45 -10.03 7.40
N SER A 32 -9.92 -10.91 8.23
CA SER A 32 -10.53 -11.30 9.49
C SER A 32 -9.45 -11.30 10.57
N ILE A 33 -9.82 -10.81 11.75
CA ILE A 33 -9.08 -10.98 12.99
C ILE A 33 -9.72 -12.15 13.73
N ASP A 34 -8.89 -13.11 14.11
CA ASP A 34 -9.30 -14.26 14.93
C ASP A 34 -8.65 -14.08 16.32
N PRO A 35 -9.36 -13.46 17.26
CA PRO A 35 -8.82 -13.13 18.57
C PRO A 35 -8.64 -14.40 19.40
N VAL A 36 -7.46 -14.54 20.00
CA VAL A 36 -7.14 -15.66 20.89
C VAL A 36 -6.74 -15.10 22.24
N LEU A 37 -7.34 -15.63 23.30
CA LEU A 37 -6.99 -15.26 24.66
C LEU A 37 -5.92 -16.22 25.21
N ALA A 38 -4.86 -15.67 25.78
CA ALA A 38 -3.85 -16.47 26.45
C ALA A 38 -4.31 -16.85 27.87
N GLU A 39 -3.79 -17.96 28.39
CA GLU A 39 -3.88 -18.27 29.82
C GLU A 39 -2.97 -17.31 30.60
N VAL A 40 -3.46 -16.78 31.72
CA VAL A 40 -2.72 -15.84 32.58
C VAL A 40 -2.03 -16.52 33.76
N ASP A 41 -2.38 -17.77 34.05
CA ASP A 41 -1.79 -18.59 35.12
C ASP A 41 -1.78 -20.09 34.77
N ASP A 42 -1.07 -20.87 35.60
CA ASP A 42 -0.90 -22.32 35.41
C ASP A 42 -2.19 -23.11 35.68
N GLU A 43 -3.18 -22.47 36.31
CA GLU A 43 -4.52 -23.01 36.54
C GLU A 43 -5.42 -22.91 35.30
N GLY A 44 -4.92 -22.35 34.20
CA GLY A 44 -5.63 -22.20 32.94
C GLY A 44 -6.69 -21.10 32.98
N ASN A 45 -6.57 -20.13 33.88
CA ASN A 45 -7.46 -18.98 33.87
C ASN A 45 -7.11 -18.06 32.72
N HIS A 46 -8.13 -17.49 32.12
CA HIS A 46 -8.05 -16.55 31.01
C HIS A 46 -8.13 -15.09 31.49
N LEU A 47 -8.60 -14.89 32.72
CA LEU A 47 -8.63 -13.61 33.39
C LEU A 47 -8.14 -13.79 34.83
N SER A 48 -7.39 -12.80 35.35
CA SER A 48 -6.90 -12.87 36.72
C SER A 48 -8.07 -13.03 37.70
N PRO A 49 -8.06 -14.06 38.58
CA PRO A 49 -9.11 -14.24 39.59
C PRO A 49 -9.27 -13.06 40.56
N ALA A 50 -8.26 -12.19 40.67
CA ALA A 50 -8.34 -10.98 41.48
C ALA A 50 -9.17 -9.87 40.80
N ILE A 51 -9.23 -9.86 39.47
CA ILE A 51 -9.92 -8.84 38.66
C ILE A 51 -11.26 -9.37 38.14
N ALA A 52 -11.42 -10.69 38.01
CA ALA A 52 -12.65 -11.29 37.52
C ALA A 52 -13.93 -10.87 38.30
N PRO A 53 -13.95 -10.85 39.65
CA PRO A 53 -15.13 -10.39 40.39
C PRO A 53 -15.44 -8.90 40.19
N ILE A 54 -14.39 -8.09 39.94
CA ILE A 54 -14.51 -6.66 39.64
C ILE A 54 -15.22 -6.45 38.30
N LEU A 55 -14.91 -7.29 37.31
CA LEU A 55 -15.51 -7.24 35.97
C LEU A 55 -16.79 -8.07 35.84
N GLY A 56 -17.28 -8.67 36.93
CA GLY A 56 -18.50 -9.50 36.92
C GLY A 56 -18.32 -10.86 36.23
N VAL A 57 -17.09 -11.33 36.09
CA VAL A 57 -16.75 -12.63 35.49
C VAL A 57 -16.65 -13.70 36.58
N GLU A 58 -17.53 -14.70 36.54
CA GLU A 58 -17.59 -15.77 37.54
C GLU A 58 -16.74 -17.00 37.16
N ASP A 59 -16.69 -17.35 35.88
CA ASP A 59 -15.94 -18.48 35.34
C ASP A 59 -14.74 -17.99 34.53
N THR A 60 -13.57 -17.91 35.16
CA THR A 60 -12.32 -17.46 34.54
C THR A 60 -11.67 -18.50 33.63
N GLN A 61 -12.06 -19.77 33.73
CA GLN A 61 -11.52 -20.85 32.88
C GLN A 61 -12.34 -21.02 31.60
N GLY A 62 -13.66 -20.87 31.69
CA GLY A 62 -14.58 -20.87 30.55
C GLY A 62 -14.62 -19.53 29.81
N TYR A 63 -13.94 -18.50 30.29
CA TYR A 63 -13.95 -17.15 29.72
C TYR A 63 -13.22 -17.10 28.38
N GLY A 64 -13.97 -16.86 27.30
CA GLY A 64 -13.45 -16.88 25.94
C GLY A 64 -13.05 -15.49 25.41
N ALA A 65 -12.45 -15.51 24.23
CA ALA A 65 -12.06 -14.29 23.51
C ALA A 65 -13.28 -13.45 23.08
N GLU A 66 -14.42 -14.09 22.82
CA GLU A 66 -15.67 -13.40 22.45
C GLU A 66 -16.18 -12.58 23.63
N GLU A 67 -16.34 -13.20 24.81
CA GLU A 67 -16.77 -12.52 26.02
C GLU A 67 -15.77 -11.41 26.41
N PHE A 68 -14.47 -11.65 26.26
CA PHE A 68 -13.47 -10.62 26.54
C PHE A 68 -13.61 -9.39 25.62
N LEU A 69 -13.81 -9.60 24.32
CA LEU A 69 -13.91 -8.51 23.34
C LEU A 69 -15.24 -7.75 23.40
N TYR A 70 -16.35 -8.44 23.66
CA TYR A 70 -17.67 -7.83 23.61
C TYR A 70 -18.16 -7.34 24.97
N ASP A 71 -17.70 -7.94 26.07
CA ASP A 71 -18.12 -7.54 27.44
C ASP A 71 -17.00 -6.79 28.18
N THR A 72 -15.80 -7.37 28.27
CA THR A 72 -14.71 -6.79 29.09
C THR A 72 -14.06 -5.57 28.42
N PHE A 73 -13.74 -5.63 27.12
CA PHE A 73 -13.11 -4.51 26.41
C PHE A 73 -13.92 -3.21 26.52
N PRO A 74 -15.23 -3.20 26.22
CA PRO A 74 -16.06 -2.00 26.37
C PRO A 74 -16.19 -1.54 27.81
N ALA A 75 -16.26 -2.46 28.77
CA ALA A 75 -16.27 -2.14 30.19
C ALA A 75 -14.98 -1.43 30.66
N LEU A 76 -13.86 -1.69 29.99
CA LEU A 76 -12.57 -1.02 30.18
C LEU A 76 -12.41 0.26 29.32
N GLY A 77 -13.47 0.71 28.65
CA GLY A 77 -13.44 1.88 27.78
C GLY A 77 -12.65 1.67 26.49
N ARG A 78 -12.57 0.42 26.01
CA ARG A 78 -11.97 0.06 24.72
C ARG A 78 -13.03 -0.10 23.64
N PRO A 79 -12.71 0.18 22.37
CA PRO A 79 -13.65 -0.02 21.29
C PRO A 79 -13.82 -1.52 21.06
N THR A 80 -15.04 -1.97 20.79
CA THR A 80 -15.25 -3.33 20.31
C THR A 80 -14.76 -3.41 18.87
N PRO A 81 -13.68 -4.15 18.57
CA PRO A 81 -13.16 -4.17 17.22
C PRO A 81 -14.08 -4.96 16.29
N GLN A 82 -14.20 -4.52 15.04
CA GLN A 82 -14.74 -5.39 14.01
C GLN A 82 -13.79 -6.55 13.75
N THR A 83 -14.32 -7.77 13.66
CA THR A 83 -13.49 -8.97 13.44
C THR A 83 -13.40 -9.34 11.96
N THR A 84 -14.21 -8.75 11.09
CA THR A 84 -14.21 -9.05 9.65
C THR A 84 -14.42 -7.80 8.82
N PHE A 85 -13.70 -7.70 7.70
CA PHE A 85 -13.86 -6.66 6.69
C PHE A 85 -13.80 -7.28 5.29
N THR A 86 -14.78 -6.94 4.45
CA THR A 86 -14.82 -7.41 3.05
C THR A 86 -15.17 -6.26 2.13
N ALA A 87 -14.25 -5.93 1.22
CA ALA A 87 -14.47 -4.96 0.17
C ALA A 87 -14.01 -5.51 -1.18
N ARG A 88 -14.84 -5.32 -2.22
CA ARG A 88 -14.59 -5.86 -3.56
C ARG A 88 -13.91 -4.89 -4.50
N ARG A 89 -14.01 -3.59 -4.25
CA ARG A 89 -13.49 -2.55 -5.13
C ARG A 89 -13.11 -1.32 -4.32
N LEU A 90 -11.87 -1.31 -3.87
CA LEU A 90 -11.24 -0.17 -3.24
C LEU A 90 -10.30 0.47 -4.26
N MET A 91 -10.46 1.77 -4.52
CA MET A 91 -9.51 2.47 -5.38
C MET A 91 -8.27 2.81 -4.55
N GLY A 92 -7.09 2.73 -5.14
CA GLY A 92 -5.86 3.26 -4.59
C GLY A 92 -5.54 4.66 -5.09
N ASP A 93 -4.53 5.27 -4.49
CA ASP A 93 -4.06 6.58 -4.92
C ASP A 93 -3.62 6.52 -6.37
N ILE A 94 -4.20 7.41 -7.18
CA ILE A 94 -3.71 7.71 -8.51
C ILE A 94 -2.31 8.30 -8.36
N ASN A 95 -1.35 7.77 -9.10
CA ASN A 95 -0.02 8.37 -9.17
C ASN A 95 0.34 8.73 -10.61
N THR A 96 1.13 9.78 -10.74
CA THR A 96 1.63 10.24 -12.03
C THR A 96 3.02 10.80 -11.87
N GLY A 97 3.83 10.66 -12.92
CA GLY A 97 5.21 11.11 -12.87
C GLY A 97 5.86 11.09 -14.22
N PHE A 98 7.17 11.30 -14.19
CA PHE A 98 8.02 11.21 -15.36
C PHE A 98 9.06 10.14 -15.12
N SER A 99 9.30 9.27 -16.08
CA SER A 99 10.47 8.38 -16.08
C SER A 99 11.51 8.93 -17.04
N TRP A 100 12.67 9.29 -16.51
CA TRP A 100 13.77 9.87 -17.26
C TRP A 100 14.96 8.92 -17.31
N ASN A 101 15.21 8.34 -18.48
CA ASN A 101 16.40 7.55 -18.78
C ASN A 101 17.57 8.48 -19.10
N TYR A 102 18.14 9.10 -18.06
CA TYR A 102 19.19 10.11 -18.19
C TYR A 102 20.49 9.53 -18.77
N PHE A 103 20.74 8.23 -18.58
CA PHE A 103 21.93 7.56 -19.08
C PHE A 103 21.61 6.20 -19.67
N ARG A 104 21.99 5.99 -20.92
CA ARG A 104 21.85 4.69 -21.60
C ARG A 104 23.03 4.44 -22.52
N ASN A 105 23.70 3.31 -22.34
CA ASN A 105 24.68 2.79 -23.27
C ASN A 105 24.48 1.28 -23.47
N SER A 106 25.41 0.60 -24.15
CA SER A 106 25.29 -0.82 -24.44
C SER A 106 25.42 -1.74 -23.23
N ARG A 107 25.95 -1.23 -22.10
CA ARG A 107 26.27 -1.98 -20.88
C ARG A 107 25.46 -1.56 -19.66
N MET A 108 24.92 -0.35 -19.65
CA MET A 108 24.27 0.22 -18.49
C MET A 108 23.13 1.15 -18.90
N SER A 109 22.04 1.10 -18.14
CA SER A 109 20.99 2.12 -18.12
C SER A 109 20.82 2.68 -16.71
N GLY A 110 20.54 3.97 -16.62
CA GLY A 110 20.14 4.65 -15.40
C GLY A 110 18.88 5.46 -15.66
N ALA A 111 17.86 5.22 -14.84
CA ALA A 111 16.58 5.88 -14.93
C ALA A 111 16.22 6.52 -13.59
N LEU A 112 15.63 7.71 -13.65
CA LEU A 112 15.08 8.41 -12.49
C LEU A 112 13.59 8.66 -12.74
N THR A 113 12.76 8.26 -11.78
CA THR A 113 11.31 8.34 -11.89
C THR A 113 10.73 9.08 -10.68
N PRO A 114 10.71 10.42 -10.69
CA PRO A 114 9.91 11.19 -9.74
C PRO A 114 8.41 11.02 -10.03
N ARG A 115 7.61 10.94 -8.97
CA ARG A 115 6.15 10.82 -9.05
C ARG A 115 5.46 11.50 -7.87
N ILE A 116 4.22 11.87 -8.11
CA ILE A 116 3.29 12.37 -7.10
C ILE A 116 2.12 11.41 -6.97
N PHE A 117 1.59 11.30 -5.75
CA PHE A 117 0.39 10.55 -5.43
C PHE A 117 -0.72 11.54 -5.11
N ILE A 118 -1.87 11.34 -5.74
CA ILE A 118 -3.07 12.15 -5.58
C ILE A 118 -3.97 11.43 -4.56
N PRO A 119 -4.47 12.14 -3.52
CA PRO A 119 -5.28 11.57 -2.44
C PRO A 119 -6.64 11.10 -2.96
N SER A 120 -6.66 9.89 -3.49
CA SER A 120 -7.80 9.31 -4.20
C SER A 120 -8.05 7.86 -3.82
N GLY A 121 -7.13 7.29 -3.05
CA GLY A 121 -7.27 6.01 -2.39
C GLY A 121 -8.44 6.00 -1.42
N TRP A 122 -8.92 4.80 -1.15
CA TRP A 122 -9.92 4.58 -0.13
C TRP A 122 -9.26 4.47 1.24
N GLN A 123 -9.86 5.14 2.23
CA GLN A 123 -9.52 5.04 3.64
C GLN A 123 -10.65 4.29 4.36
N PRO A 124 -10.34 3.36 5.28
CA PRO A 124 -11.31 2.79 6.18
C PRO A 124 -12.04 3.85 7.01
N GLU A 125 -13.26 3.53 7.39
CA GLU A 125 -13.91 4.25 8.50
C GLU A 125 -13.08 4.02 9.78
N PRO A 126 -12.90 5.05 10.64
CA PRO A 126 -12.09 4.93 11.85
C PRO A 126 -12.51 3.77 12.77
N GLU A 127 -13.77 3.36 12.75
CA GLU A 127 -14.30 2.24 13.55
C GLU A 127 -13.96 0.86 12.96
N GLN A 128 -13.30 0.78 11.80
CA GLN A 128 -12.95 -0.47 11.11
C GLN A 128 -11.46 -0.59 10.81
N ASP A 129 -10.69 0.45 11.10
CA ASP A 129 -9.30 0.58 10.69
C ASP A 129 -8.36 -0.24 11.58
N ILE A 130 -7.46 -0.99 10.96
CA ILE A 130 -6.40 -1.69 11.68
C ILE A 130 -5.45 -0.72 12.37
N LEU A 131 -5.29 0.49 11.81
CA LEU A 131 -4.37 1.49 12.33
C LEU A 131 -4.73 1.86 13.77
N TYR A 132 -6.01 1.86 14.09
CA TYR A 132 -6.55 2.24 15.40
C TYR A 132 -6.87 1.03 16.27
N GLY A 133 -6.64 -0.20 15.78
CA GLY A 133 -7.03 -1.44 16.46
C GLY A 133 -8.54 -1.62 16.58
N THR A 134 -9.34 -0.86 15.81
CA THR A 134 -10.81 -0.87 15.84
C THR A 134 -11.41 -1.83 14.81
N GLY A 135 -10.61 -2.33 13.87
CA GLY A 135 -11.05 -3.37 12.97
C GLY A 135 -9.93 -3.93 12.08
N PRO A 136 -10.27 -4.75 11.08
CA PRO A 136 -9.28 -5.43 10.25
C PRO A 136 -9.02 -4.73 8.92
N ALA A 137 -9.68 -3.60 8.63
CA ALA A 137 -9.56 -2.96 7.34
C ALA A 137 -8.16 -2.36 7.17
N LEU A 138 -7.55 -2.62 6.00
CA LEU A 138 -6.27 -2.04 5.64
C LEU A 138 -6.47 -0.88 4.70
N GLU A 139 -5.79 0.22 4.99
CA GLU A 139 -5.79 1.37 4.10
C GLU A 139 -5.23 1.03 2.73
N VAL A 140 -5.80 1.65 1.70
CA VAL A 140 -5.39 1.44 0.32
C VAL A 140 -4.63 2.66 -0.16
N ASN A 141 -3.33 2.66 0.12
CA ASN A 141 -2.44 3.82 0.04
C ASN A 141 -2.77 4.88 1.11
N GLY A 142 -2.00 5.96 1.13
CA GLY A 142 -2.00 6.91 2.24
C GLY A 142 -3.20 7.83 2.29
N GLN A 143 -3.99 7.95 1.21
CA GLN A 143 -5.07 8.95 1.04
C GLN A 143 -4.61 10.41 1.19
N GLY A 144 -3.29 10.61 1.24
CA GLY A 144 -2.65 11.89 1.37
C GLY A 144 -1.91 12.23 0.09
N TRP A 145 -1.60 13.51 -0.05
CA TRP A 145 -0.55 13.86 -0.99
C TRP A 145 0.72 13.14 -0.58
N ALA A 146 1.42 12.55 -1.54
CA ALA A 146 2.74 12.01 -1.32
C ALA A 146 3.60 12.25 -2.55
N THR A 147 4.90 12.18 -2.37
CA THR A 147 5.88 12.18 -3.45
C THR A 147 6.81 11.01 -3.28
N SER A 148 7.27 10.43 -4.38
CA SER A 148 8.36 9.48 -4.33
C SER A 148 9.28 9.64 -5.53
N THR A 149 10.48 9.12 -5.40
CA THR A 149 11.43 9.06 -6.50
C THR A 149 12.05 7.68 -6.51
N THR A 150 12.01 7.03 -7.66
CA THR A 150 12.68 5.76 -7.91
C THR A 150 13.90 5.98 -8.77
N HIS A 151 15.03 5.46 -8.34
CA HIS A 151 16.27 5.40 -9.10
C HIS A 151 16.53 3.95 -9.50
N GLY A 152 16.56 3.67 -10.80
CA GLY A 152 16.83 2.36 -11.36
C GLY A 152 18.17 2.34 -12.07
N LEU A 153 18.94 1.28 -11.87
CA LEU A 153 20.18 1.01 -12.57
C LEU A 153 20.17 -0.42 -13.11
N ASP A 154 20.39 -0.57 -14.41
CA ASP A 154 20.62 -1.87 -15.03
C ASP A 154 22.06 -1.99 -15.50
N PHE A 155 22.67 -3.13 -15.22
CA PHE A 155 24.02 -3.49 -15.63
C PHE A 155 23.97 -4.79 -16.43
N ARG A 156 24.28 -4.69 -17.71
CA ARG A 156 24.45 -5.84 -18.60
C ARG A 156 25.80 -6.49 -18.36
N LEU A 157 25.79 -7.52 -17.54
CA LEU A 157 26.97 -8.31 -17.18
C LEU A 157 27.50 -9.07 -18.40
N PHE A 158 26.60 -9.72 -19.14
CA PHE A 158 26.97 -10.56 -20.26
C PHE A 158 25.96 -10.50 -21.39
N ARG A 159 26.45 -10.50 -22.64
CA ARG A 159 25.61 -10.62 -23.83
C ARG A 159 26.32 -11.48 -24.87
N SER A 160 25.66 -12.54 -25.31
CA SER A 160 26.12 -13.40 -26.40
C SER A 160 25.08 -13.45 -27.50
N ALA A 161 25.38 -12.79 -28.62
CA ALA A 161 24.51 -12.69 -29.79
C ALA A 161 23.10 -12.13 -29.42
N PRO A 162 22.07 -12.13 -30.29
CA PRO A 162 20.75 -11.60 -29.93
C PRO A 162 19.95 -12.55 -29.04
N TRP A 163 20.52 -13.70 -28.65
CA TRP A 163 19.78 -14.80 -28.02
C TRP A 163 19.94 -14.87 -26.52
N PHE A 164 21.03 -14.33 -25.94
CA PHE A 164 21.28 -14.46 -24.52
C PHE A 164 21.83 -13.18 -23.89
N ASP A 165 21.15 -12.71 -22.84
CA ASP A 165 21.51 -11.51 -22.07
C ASP A 165 21.42 -11.82 -20.57
N VAL A 166 22.39 -11.29 -19.80
CA VAL A 166 22.39 -11.35 -18.34
C VAL A 166 22.49 -9.94 -17.81
N ILE A 167 21.45 -9.51 -17.09
CA ILE A 167 21.28 -8.16 -16.59
C ILE A 167 21.15 -8.23 -15.07
N ALA A 168 22.01 -7.53 -14.36
CA ALA A 168 21.79 -7.22 -12.95
C ALA A 168 21.12 -5.85 -12.85
N SER A 169 19.99 -5.77 -12.17
CA SER A 169 19.27 -4.52 -11.93
C SER A 169 19.21 -4.21 -10.44
N THR A 170 19.20 -2.92 -10.11
CA THR A 170 18.88 -2.44 -8.78
C THR A 170 17.95 -1.24 -8.89
N GLU A 171 16.93 -1.22 -8.05
CA GLU A 171 15.97 -0.14 -7.94
C GLU A 171 15.91 0.33 -6.49
N THR A 172 15.93 1.64 -6.29
CA THR A 172 15.80 2.27 -4.99
C THR A 172 14.71 3.31 -5.07
N THR A 173 13.70 3.21 -4.21
CA THR A 173 12.61 4.17 -4.09
C THR A 173 12.65 4.81 -2.71
N ILE A 174 12.49 6.13 -2.67
CA ILE A 174 12.23 6.86 -1.44
C ILE A 174 10.90 7.57 -1.60
N ALA A 175 10.01 7.43 -0.61
CA ALA A 175 8.73 8.12 -0.59
C ALA A 175 8.53 8.93 0.69
N TYR A 176 7.75 10.00 0.56
CA TYR A 176 7.36 10.88 1.65
C TYR A 176 5.88 11.25 1.51
N GLY A 177 5.11 10.98 2.55
CA GLY A 177 3.73 11.44 2.67
C GLY A 177 3.65 12.80 3.35
N PHE A 178 2.78 13.68 2.84
CA PHE A 178 2.49 14.96 3.47
C PHE A 178 1.48 14.80 4.60
N ASN A 179 1.39 15.82 5.46
CA ASN A 179 0.40 15.86 6.54
C ASN A 179 -1.02 15.78 5.98
N GLN A 180 -1.85 14.98 6.66
CA GLN A 180 -3.26 14.82 6.35
C GLN A 180 -4.08 14.80 7.64
N ASN A 181 -5.35 15.12 7.50
CA ASN A 181 -6.28 15.16 8.61
C ASN A 181 -7.11 13.88 8.61
N ARG A 182 -7.27 13.25 9.77
CA ARG A 182 -8.00 11.99 9.93
C ARG A 182 -9.01 12.09 11.05
N GLU A 183 -10.13 11.40 10.89
CA GLU A 183 -11.17 11.32 11.90
C GLU A 183 -10.76 10.36 13.02
N PHE A 184 -11.12 10.72 14.24
CA PHE A 184 -11.01 9.81 15.38
C PHE A 184 -12.12 8.73 15.33
N PRO A 185 -11.87 7.51 15.84
CA PRO A 185 -12.94 6.56 16.07
C PRO A 185 -13.90 7.06 17.16
N THR A 186 -15.20 6.84 16.96
CA THR A 186 -16.24 7.34 17.86
C THR A 186 -16.97 6.21 18.62
N ASN A 187 -16.51 4.97 18.47
CA ASN A 187 -17.11 3.77 19.06
C ASN A 187 -16.58 3.44 20.47
N PHE A 188 -16.05 4.41 21.20
CA PHE A 188 -15.60 4.23 22.58
C PHE A 188 -16.76 4.42 23.57
N VAL A 189 -16.85 3.51 24.54
CA VAL A 189 -17.82 3.58 25.64
C VAL A 189 -17.10 4.08 26.90
N ALA A 190 -17.80 4.79 27.77
CA ALA A 190 -17.22 5.21 29.04
C ALA A 190 -16.87 3.97 29.89
N PRO A 191 -15.66 3.90 30.46
CA PRO A 191 -15.25 2.77 31.29
C PRO A 191 -16.13 2.68 32.55
N LEU A 192 -16.31 1.47 33.07
CA LEU A 192 -16.97 1.27 34.36
C LEU A 192 -16.18 1.98 35.47
N GLU A 193 -16.89 2.51 36.48
CA GLU A 193 -16.24 3.14 37.65
C GLU A 193 -15.19 2.23 38.31
N VAL A 194 -15.39 0.92 38.22
CA VAL A 194 -14.47 -0.07 38.78
C VAL A 194 -13.23 -0.31 37.92
N ALA A 195 -13.31 -0.10 36.60
CA ALA A 195 -12.16 -0.15 35.70
C ALA A 195 -11.21 1.02 35.98
N GLN A 196 -11.75 2.19 36.34
CA GLN A 196 -10.96 3.34 36.79
C GLN A 196 -10.18 3.08 38.08
N GLN A 197 -10.51 2.04 38.84
CA GLN A 197 -9.78 1.65 40.06
C GLN A 197 -8.60 0.71 39.79
N LEU A 198 -8.54 0.08 38.61
CA LEU A 198 -7.43 -0.80 38.22
C LEU A 198 -6.18 0.03 37.91
N ASP A 199 -6.30 0.90 36.91
CA ASP A 199 -5.28 1.88 36.52
C ASP A 199 -5.89 2.90 35.53
N PRO A 200 -6.11 4.16 35.96
CA PRO A 200 -6.64 5.22 35.09
C PRO A 200 -5.73 5.57 33.91
N GLU A 201 -4.42 5.35 34.02
CA GLU A 201 -3.45 5.63 32.96
C GLU A 201 -3.44 4.49 31.92
N ALA A 202 -3.65 3.25 32.38
CA ALA A 202 -3.75 2.11 31.47
C ALA A 202 -5.09 2.09 30.71
N PHE A 203 -6.18 2.60 31.30
CA PHE A 203 -7.52 2.63 30.70
C PHE A 203 -8.18 4.01 30.75
N PRO A 204 -7.64 5.00 29.99
CA PRO A 204 -8.22 6.34 29.96
C PRO A 204 -9.61 6.32 29.32
N ASP A 205 -10.51 7.19 29.80
CA ASP A 205 -11.83 7.39 29.21
C ASP A 205 -11.71 8.16 27.88
N MET A 206 -12.02 7.46 26.80
CA MET A 206 -12.01 7.99 25.43
C MET A 206 -13.43 8.17 24.86
N SER A 207 -14.47 8.06 25.68
CA SER A 207 -15.87 8.16 25.22
C SER A 207 -16.24 9.53 24.66
N GLY A 208 -15.46 10.57 25.00
CA GLY A 208 -15.58 11.93 24.46
C GLY A 208 -14.80 12.20 23.17
N LEU A 209 -14.08 11.21 22.64
CA LEU A 209 -13.24 11.38 21.45
C LEU A 209 -14.10 11.76 20.24
N SER A 210 -13.78 12.89 19.61
CA SER A 210 -14.51 13.38 18.44
C SER A 210 -13.65 14.34 17.62
N GLY A 211 -14.05 14.56 16.37
CA GLY A 211 -13.32 15.44 15.46
C GLY A 211 -12.17 14.72 14.77
N THR A 212 -11.05 15.43 14.63
CA THR A 212 -9.96 15.00 13.75
C THR A 212 -8.59 15.28 14.33
N PHE A 213 -7.58 14.53 13.89
CA PHE A 213 -6.19 14.73 14.22
C PHE A 213 -5.31 14.82 12.97
N ASP A 214 -4.11 15.34 13.17
CA ASP A 214 -3.08 15.44 12.13
C ASP A 214 -2.28 14.13 12.08
N TYR A 215 -2.22 13.52 10.91
CA TYR A 215 -1.48 12.30 10.64
C TYR A 215 -0.45 12.57 9.55
N ILE A 216 0.81 12.23 9.80
CA ILE A 216 1.88 12.30 8.82
C ILE A 216 2.35 10.87 8.56
N PRO A 217 2.12 10.31 7.36
CA PRO A 217 2.65 8.99 7.02
C PRO A 217 4.18 8.97 7.22
N GLY A 218 4.70 7.84 7.68
CA GLY A 218 6.14 7.64 7.76
C GLY A 218 6.79 7.75 6.37
N TRP A 219 8.07 8.12 6.32
CA TRP A 219 8.81 8.00 5.07
C TRP A 219 9.05 6.52 4.77
N SER A 220 9.16 6.17 3.49
CA SER A 220 9.48 4.81 3.08
C SER A 220 10.73 4.77 2.22
N PHE A 221 11.42 3.63 2.31
CA PHE A 221 12.55 3.28 1.48
C PHE A 221 12.35 1.84 0.99
N ASP A 222 12.35 1.66 -0.33
CA ASP A 222 12.28 0.36 -0.95
C ASP A 222 13.53 0.15 -1.79
N TRP A 223 14.28 -0.91 -1.53
CA TRP A 223 15.40 -1.33 -2.34
C TRP A 223 15.15 -2.72 -2.90
N LEU A 224 15.44 -2.92 -4.18
CA LEU A 224 15.25 -4.17 -4.87
C LEU A 224 16.44 -4.43 -5.79
N ALA A 225 17.14 -5.54 -5.58
CA ALA A 225 18.20 -6.00 -6.46
C ALA A 225 17.75 -7.28 -7.17
N GLN A 226 18.01 -7.39 -8.47
CA GLN A 226 17.61 -8.55 -9.27
C GLN A 226 18.70 -8.97 -10.26
N ILE A 227 18.69 -10.25 -10.60
CA ILE A 227 19.40 -10.81 -11.73
C ILE A 227 18.40 -11.40 -12.72
N ASN A 228 18.50 -10.97 -13.96
CA ASN A 228 17.61 -11.35 -15.04
C ASN A 228 18.42 -12.05 -16.14
N PHE A 229 17.95 -13.24 -16.52
CA PHE A 229 18.46 -14.06 -17.62
C PHE A 229 17.45 -14.00 -18.75
N GLN A 230 17.85 -13.46 -19.90
CA GLN A 230 16.98 -13.37 -21.07
C GLN A 230 17.48 -14.31 -22.17
N LEU A 231 16.64 -15.24 -22.60
CA LEU A 231 16.87 -16.18 -23.69
C LEU A 231 15.86 -15.96 -24.83
N ALA A 232 16.27 -15.27 -25.88
CA ALA A 232 15.46 -14.93 -27.06
C ALA A 232 14.11 -14.26 -26.71
N LEU A 233 13.04 -15.05 -26.62
CA LEU A 233 11.68 -14.59 -26.27
C LEU A 233 11.45 -14.60 -24.75
N PHE A 234 12.18 -15.43 -24.01
CA PHE A 234 11.90 -15.72 -22.61
C PHE A 234 12.84 -14.95 -21.68
N GLY A 235 12.32 -14.48 -20.56
CA GLY A 235 13.10 -13.96 -19.44
C GLY A 235 12.84 -14.78 -18.18
N VAL A 236 13.84 -14.94 -17.34
CA VAL A 236 13.71 -15.45 -15.97
C VAL A 236 14.50 -14.54 -15.04
N GLY A 237 13.88 -14.10 -13.95
CA GLY A 237 14.45 -13.18 -12.99
C GLY A 237 14.38 -13.71 -11.57
N PHE A 238 15.42 -13.42 -10.79
CA PHE A 238 15.47 -13.65 -9.36
C PHE A 238 15.85 -12.34 -8.66
N GLY A 239 15.13 -11.99 -7.62
CA GLY A 239 15.30 -10.74 -6.91
C GLY A 239 15.26 -10.91 -5.40
N TYR A 240 15.96 -10.01 -4.73
CA TYR A 240 15.87 -9.78 -3.30
C TYR A 240 15.65 -8.30 -3.06
N GLY A 241 14.72 -7.96 -2.19
CA GLY A 241 14.45 -6.59 -1.82
C GLY A 241 14.28 -6.40 -0.32
N VAL A 242 14.46 -5.16 0.10
CA VAL A 242 14.23 -4.67 1.45
C VAL A 242 13.27 -3.51 1.35
N GLN A 243 12.19 -3.56 2.12
CA GLN A 243 11.24 -2.47 2.28
C GLN A 243 11.34 -1.98 3.71
N HIS A 244 11.42 -0.67 3.89
CA HIS A 244 11.43 -0.03 5.19
C HIS A 244 10.42 1.10 5.20
N SER A 245 9.68 1.22 6.29
CA SER A 245 8.81 2.35 6.56
C SER A 245 9.05 2.83 7.98
N SER A 246 9.26 4.13 8.15
CA SER A 246 9.33 4.71 9.48
C SER A 246 7.94 4.72 10.13
N ALA A 247 7.89 4.80 11.45
CA ALA A 247 6.63 5.07 12.12
C ALA A 247 6.04 6.39 11.61
N PRO A 248 4.72 6.47 11.36
CA PRO A 248 4.03 7.74 11.12
C PRO A 248 4.01 8.59 12.39
N THR A 249 3.66 9.86 12.23
CA THR A 249 3.50 10.79 13.35
C THR A 249 2.04 11.17 13.48
N ILE A 250 1.49 10.98 14.67
CA ILE A 250 0.16 11.45 15.06
C ILE A 250 0.32 12.72 15.89
N ARG A 251 -0.43 13.77 15.57
CA ARG A 251 -0.45 15.03 16.32
C ARG A 251 -1.88 15.31 16.76
N ILE A 252 -2.01 15.52 18.06
CA ILE A 252 -3.28 15.71 18.77
C ILE A 252 -3.25 17.02 19.56
N ASP A 253 -4.40 17.42 20.09
CA ASP A 253 -4.46 18.42 21.15
C ASP A 253 -4.05 17.76 22.49
N GLU A 254 -2.84 18.04 22.96
CA GLU A 254 -2.32 17.53 24.24
C GLU A 254 -3.11 18.03 25.46
N SER A 255 -3.98 19.04 25.30
CA SER A 255 -4.86 19.50 26.38
C SER A 255 -6.15 18.67 26.53
N ASP A 256 -6.45 17.80 25.57
CA ASP A 256 -7.60 16.90 25.58
C ASP A 256 -7.19 15.49 26.09
N PRO A 257 -7.61 15.09 27.31
CA PRO A 257 -7.25 13.79 27.88
C PRO A 257 -7.71 12.60 27.03
N ALA A 258 -8.83 12.72 26.30
CA ALA A 258 -9.33 11.64 25.46
C ALA A 258 -8.38 11.38 24.27
N GLN A 259 -7.86 12.45 23.67
CA GLN A 259 -6.90 12.33 22.56
C GLN A 259 -5.55 11.79 23.03
N VAL A 260 -5.08 12.21 24.20
CA VAL A 260 -3.86 11.66 24.82
C VAL A 260 -4.01 10.16 25.07
N GLY A 261 -5.16 9.75 25.62
CA GLY A 261 -5.47 8.34 25.84
C GLY A 261 -5.53 7.53 24.54
N PHE A 262 -6.03 8.12 23.45
CA PHE A 262 -6.06 7.49 22.14
C PHE A 262 -4.65 7.20 21.59
N VAL A 263 -3.74 8.17 21.66
CA VAL A 263 -2.34 7.97 21.23
C VAL A 263 -1.65 6.92 22.11
N GLN A 264 -1.84 6.97 23.43
CA GLN A 264 -1.31 5.96 24.35
C GLN A 264 -1.81 4.55 24.02
N MET A 265 -3.09 4.40 23.69
CA MET A 265 -3.67 3.12 23.27
C MET A 265 -2.99 2.61 22.00
N ILE A 266 -2.90 3.45 20.98
CA ILE A 266 -2.28 3.11 19.70
C ILE A 266 -0.83 2.68 19.88
N ASP A 267 -0.05 3.46 20.62
CA ASP A 267 1.35 3.17 20.90
C ASP A 267 1.50 1.86 21.68
N SER A 268 0.61 1.59 22.63
CA SER A 268 0.61 0.36 23.43
C SER A 268 0.24 -0.90 22.64
N LEU A 269 -0.54 -0.74 21.56
CA LEU A 269 -0.87 -1.86 20.66
C LEU A 269 0.27 -2.17 19.68
N GLU A 270 1.30 -1.31 19.58
CA GLU A 270 2.43 -1.42 18.66
C GLU A 270 2.00 -1.61 17.18
N LEU A 271 0.76 -1.25 16.83
CA LEU A 271 0.22 -1.37 15.47
C LEU A 271 0.82 -0.34 14.51
N ILE A 272 1.35 0.74 15.08
CA ILE A 272 1.92 1.88 14.36
C ILE A 272 3.42 1.98 14.67
N GLY A 273 4.18 1.02 14.13
CA GLY A 273 5.64 0.92 14.31
C GLY A 273 6.44 1.23 13.06
N SER A 274 7.76 1.39 13.23
CA SER A 274 8.67 1.29 12.09
C SER A 274 8.72 -0.16 11.63
N SER A 275 8.56 -0.40 10.34
CA SER A 275 8.51 -1.73 9.78
C SER A 275 9.67 -1.97 8.82
N THR A 276 10.19 -3.19 8.81
CA THR A 276 11.17 -3.62 7.80
C THR A 276 10.80 -5.00 7.30
N ALA A 277 10.74 -5.17 5.98
CA ALA A 277 10.39 -6.41 5.32
C ALA A 277 11.48 -6.80 4.31
N ASN A 278 11.81 -8.08 4.27
CA ASN A 278 12.69 -8.66 3.26
C ASN A 278 11.85 -9.50 2.31
N LEU A 279 12.00 -9.26 1.01
CA LEU A 279 11.22 -9.93 -0.02
C LEU A 279 12.13 -10.69 -0.98
N ILE A 280 11.67 -11.85 -1.43
CA ILE A 280 12.21 -12.51 -2.61
C ILE A 280 11.22 -12.37 -3.76
N GLN A 281 11.74 -12.24 -4.96
CA GLN A 281 10.96 -12.21 -6.19
C GLN A 281 11.52 -13.25 -7.16
N VAL A 282 10.64 -14.05 -7.75
CA VAL A 282 10.97 -14.92 -8.89
C VAL A 282 9.99 -14.62 -10.00
N GLY A 283 10.47 -14.38 -11.21
CA GLY A 283 9.60 -14.03 -12.32
C GLY A 283 10.05 -14.65 -13.62
N GLY A 284 9.11 -14.72 -14.55
CA GLY A 284 9.37 -15.09 -15.93
C GLY A 284 8.65 -14.11 -16.86
N SER A 285 9.20 -13.86 -18.03
CA SER A 285 8.55 -13.01 -19.03
C SER A 285 8.65 -13.60 -20.43
N VAL A 286 7.72 -13.21 -21.29
CA VAL A 286 7.71 -13.55 -22.70
C VAL A 286 7.53 -12.26 -23.49
N SER A 287 8.58 -11.85 -24.20
CA SER A 287 8.51 -10.75 -25.15
C SER A 287 8.03 -11.31 -26.49
N LEU A 288 6.86 -10.83 -26.95
CA LEU A 288 6.28 -11.22 -28.24
C LEU A 288 6.72 -10.28 -29.37
N LEU A 289 7.52 -9.26 -29.05
CA LEU A 289 8.07 -8.31 -30.04
C LEU A 289 8.79 -9.01 -31.21
N PRO A 290 9.60 -10.06 -30.99
CA PRO A 290 10.29 -10.71 -32.10
C PRO A 290 9.37 -11.50 -33.05
N ILE A 291 8.10 -11.71 -32.68
CA ILE A 291 7.07 -12.27 -33.57
C ILE A 291 6.06 -11.20 -34.02
N TYR A 292 6.46 -9.92 -34.00
CA TYR A 292 5.68 -8.76 -34.46
C TYR A 292 4.39 -8.47 -33.67
N LEU A 293 4.24 -9.05 -32.48
CA LEU A 293 3.19 -8.67 -31.54
C LEU A 293 3.79 -7.69 -30.52
N PRO A 294 3.32 -6.43 -30.45
CA PRO A 294 3.91 -5.42 -29.57
C PRO A 294 3.40 -5.59 -28.14
N MET A 295 3.69 -6.76 -27.56
CA MET A 295 3.20 -7.15 -26.25
C MET A 295 4.29 -7.92 -25.47
N ASN A 296 4.34 -7.67 -24.17
CA ASN A 296 5.10 -8.44 -23.21
C ASN A 296 4.14 -9.01 -22.16
N VAL A 297 4.34 -10.28 -21.84
CA VAL A 297 3.60 -10.97 -20.77
C VAL A 297 4.62 -11.35 -19.72
N ALA A 298 4.47 -10.81 -18.51
CA ALA A 298 5.32 -11.15 -17.39
C ALA A 298 4.52 -11.79 -16.26
N PHE A 299 5.15 -12.73 -15.59
CA PHE A 299 4.69 -13.37 -14.37
C PHE A 299 5.71 -13.09 -13.28
N SER A 300 5.25 -12.75 -12.09
CA SER A 300 6.13 -12.70 -10.92
C SER A 300 5.45 -13.26 -9.68
N TYR A 301 6.20 -14.04 -8.93
CA TYR A 301 5.87 -14.48 -7.59
C TYR A 301 6.75 -13.73 -6.61
N LYS A 302 6.14 -13.12 -5.59
CA LYS A 302 6.83 -12.42 -4.51
C LYS A 302 6.45 -13.03 -3.16
N ARG A 303 7.43 -13.15 -2.28
CA ARG A 303 7.22 -13.69 -0.93
C ARG A 303 8.09 -12.95 0.08
N TYR A 304 7.52 -12.64 1.24
CA TYR A 304 8.28 -12.13 2.38
C TYR A 304 9.04 -13.27 3.07
N VAL A 305 10.33 -13.06 3.32
CA VAL A 305 11.23 -14.07 3.92
C VAL A 305 11.73 -13.69 5.30
N GLY A 306 11.45 -12.48 5.74
CA GLY A 306 11.79 -11.99 7.08
C GLY A 306 11.41 -10.53 7.23
N GLY A 307 11.53 -10.04 8.45
CA GLY A 307 11.11 -8.68 8.81
C GLY A 307 10.55 -8.62 10.22
N HIS A 308 10.12 -7.43 10.61
CA HIS A 308 9.43 -7.17 11.87
C HIS A 308 8.39 -6.08 11.66
N ASP A 309 7.28 -6.15 12.41
CA ASP A 309 6.22 -5.13 12.48
C ASP A 309 5.60 -4.78 11.12
N VAL A 310 5.49 -5.77 10.23
CA VAL A 310 4.97 -5.60 8.87
C VAL A 310 3.60 -6.24 8.76
N ILE A 311 2.62 -5.44 8.34
CA ILE A 311 1.37 -5.93 7.76
C ILE A 311 1.55 -5.94 6.25
N ALA A 312 1.61 -7.13 5.65
CA ALA A 312 1.78 -7.25 4.21
C ALA A 312 0.96 -8.38 3.59
N LEU A 313 0.63 -8.21 2.31
CA LEU A 313 0.06 -9.26 1.48
C LEU A 313 1.18 -10.20 1.03
N ASP A 314 1.39 -11.29 1.78
CA ASP A 314 2.37 -12.33 1.43
C ASP A 314 1.84 -13.30 0.37
N ASN A 315 2.76 -14.04 -0.26
CA ASN A 315 2.51 -15.03 -1.32
C ASN A 315 1.78 -14.40 -2.52
N TRP A 316 2.35 -13.31 -3.00
CA TRP A 316 1.78 -12.50 -4.07
C TRP A 316 2.12 -13.07 -5.45
N ILE A 317 1.08 -13.28 -6.25
CA ILE A 317 1.21 -13.67 -7.66
C ILE A 317 0.75 -12.50 -8.53
N GLN A 318 1.61 -12.08 -9.45
CA GLN A 318 1.35 -11.00 -10.39
C GLN A 318 1.45 -11.49 -11.82
N VAL A 319 0.50 -11.08 -12.64
CA VAL A 319 0.58 -11.18 -14.10
C VAL A 319 0.53 -9.75 -14.66
N THR A 320 1.54 -9.39 -15.44
CA THR A 320 1.64 -8.09 -16.10
C THR A 320 1.46 -8.30 -17.60
N LEU A 321 0.55 -7.55 -18.20
CA LEU A 321 0.35 -7.45 -19.64
C LEU A 321 0.74 -6.05 -20.06
N GLU A 322 1.81 -5.92 -20.84
CA GLU A 322 2.27 -4.64 -21.36
C GLU A 322 2.09 -4.66 -22.87
N ALA A 323 1.32 -3.71 -23.40
CA ALA A 323 1.09 -3.55 -24.83
C ALA A 323 1.62 -2.19 -25.29
N VAL A 324 2.38 -2.19 -26.38
CA VAL A 324 2.99 -0.98 -26.95
C VAL A 324 2.22 -0.60 -28.22
N ALA A 325 1.58 0.57 -28.19
CA ALA A 325 0.89 1.12 -29.35
C ALA A 325 1.71 2.31 -29.91
N PRO A 326 2.28 2.20 -31.12
CA PRO A 326 2.93 3.34 -31.74
C PRO A 326 1.92 4.44 -32.06
N VAL A 327 2.22 5.68 -31.63
CA VAL A 327 1.34 6.85 -31.79
C VAL A 327 0.93 7.08 -33.26
N PHE A 328 1.84 6.84 -34.21
CA PHE A 328 1.53 6.98 -35.65
C PHE A 328 0.47 6.00 -36.17
N MET A 329 0.20 4.88 -35.49
CA MET A 329 -0.87 3.95 -35.88
C MET A 329 -2.25 4.37 -35.34
N LEU A 330 -2.31 5.14 -34.24
CA LEU A 330 -3.56 5.64 -33.67
C LEU A 330 -4.10 6.86 -34.44
N TRP A 331 -3.20 7.69 -34.99
CA TRP A 331 -3.57 8.88 -35.76
C TRP A 331 -3.84 8.59 -37.25
N ASN A 332 -3.32 7.49 -37.80
CA ASN A 332 -3.62 7.06 -39.17
C ASN A 332 -4.84 6.13 -39.28
N ARG A 333 -5.44 5.72 -38.17
CA ARG A 333 -6.78 5.12 -38.16
C ARG A 333 -7.79 6.18 -37.80
N ASP A 334 -8.13 6.93 -38.84
CA ASP A 334 -9.23 7.88 -38.89
C ASP A 334 -10.53 7.20 -38.42
N PRO A 335 -11.04 7.41 -37.19
CA PRO A 335 -12.31 6.84 -36.76
C PRO A 335 -13.49 7.61 -37.37
N PHE A 336 -13.22 8.77 -37.99
CA PHE A 336 -14.22 9.72 -38.48
C PHE A 336 -13.99 10.23 -39.91
N GLY A 337 -12.96 9.75 -40.62
CA GLY A 337 -12.73 10.05 -42.04
C GLY A 337 -12.22 11.46 -42.35
N VAL A 338 -11.60 12.17 -41.40
CA VAL A 338 -11.03 13.50 -41.63
C VAL A 338 -9.49 13.43 -41.69
N ARG A 339 -8.96 13.64 -42.90
CA ARG A 339 -7.52 13.75 -43.13
C ARG A 339 -6.92 14.99 -42.45
N PRO A 340 -5.72 14.90 -41.83
CA PRO A 340 -5.05 16.04 -41.20
C PRO A 340 -4.74 17.21 -42.15
N ASP A 341 -4.67 16.92 -43.45
CA ASP A 341 -4.43 17.84 -44.56
C ASP A 341 -5.67 18.68 -44.96
N ALA A 342 -6.82 18.49 -44.29
CA ALA A 342 -8.06 19.20 -44.60
C ALA A 342 -8.25 20.53 -43.84
N VAL A 343 -7.29 20.96 -43.01
CA VAL A 343 -7.37 22.20 -42.24
C VAL A 343 -6.26 23.15 -42.66
N THR A 344 -6.64 24.21 -43.37
CA THR A 344 -5.73 25.28 -43.77
C THR A 344 -6.21 26.61 -43.22
N MET A 345 -5.27 27.42 -42.74
CA MET A 345 -5.54 28.78 -42.29
C MET A 345 -5.53 29.69 -43.52
N ASN A 346 -6.60 30.45 -43.75
CA ASN A 346 -6.65 31.38 -44.88
C ASN A 346 -5.77 32.61 -44.60
N GLU A 347 -5.58 33.47 -45.62
CA GLU A 347 -4.73 34.67 -45.52
C GLU A 347 -5.22 35.69 -44.46
N ASP A 348 -6.47 35.55 -44.00
CA ASP A 348 -7.10 36.36 -42.96
C ASP A 348 -6.99 35.75 -41.55
N GLY A 349 -6.38 34.56 -41.42
CA GLY A 349 -6.15 33.89 -40.14
C GLY A 349 -7.32 33.04 -39.62
N GLU A 350 -8.30 32.72 -40.47
CA GLU A 350 -9.42 31.83 -40.11
C GLU A 350 -9.12 30.37 -40.51
N LEU A 351 -9.51 29.43 -39.66
CA LEU A 351 -9.41 27.99 -39.94
C LEU A 351 -10.52 27.58 -40.90
N VAL A 352 -10.14 27.15 -42.11
CA VAL A 352 -11.08 26.68 -43.13
C VAL A 352 -10.92 25.17 -43.32
N PHE A 353 -12.04 24.45 -43.26
CA PHE A 353 -12.11 23.02 -43.51
C PHE A 353 -12.37 22.80 -45.00
N ALA A 354 -11.48 22.05 -45.67
CA ALA A 354 -11.73 21.58 -47.04
C ALA A 354 -12.90 20.58 -47.01
N THR A 355 -13.94 20.83 -47.81
CA THR A 355 -15.10 19.94 -47.98
C THR A 355 -14.84 18.90 -49.06
#